data_AF-A0A8X6TCJ3-F1
#
_entry.id   AF-A0A8X6TCJ3-F1
#
_cell.length_a   1.000
_cell.length_b   1.000
_cell.length_c   1.000
_cell.angle_alpha   90.00
_cell.angle_beta   90.00
_cell.angle_gamma   90.00
#
_symmetry.space_group_name_H-M   'P 1'
#
loop_
_entity.id
_entity.type
_entity.pdbx_description
1 polymer ?
#
loop_
_entity_poly.entity_id
_entity_poly.type
_entity_poly.pdbx_seq_one_letter_code
_entity_poly.pdbx_strand_id
1 'polypeptide(L)'
;METVLKDRKQLRRLFTIACNSFDKAENQLSCVDKINKLKLIEEKALLMMACEEKFKQLLYSENTSDTEIEREVDESETYIDRWRSLKQKLESFVIEQLS
;
A
#
# COMPACT_ATOMS: atom_id res chain seq x y z
N MET A 1 0.15 11.12 18.28
CA MET A 1 1.17 10.29 17.60
C MET A 1 1.01 8.78 17.80
N GLU A 2 1.01 8.26 19.03
CA GLU A 2 1.18 6.81 19.31
C GLU A 2 0.15 5.88 18.65
N THR A 3 -1.15 6.20 18.71
CA THR A 3 -2.21 5.41 18.07
C THR A 3 -2.03 5.34 16.55
N VAL A 4 -1.70 6.46 15.90
CA VAL A 4 -1.48 6.52 14.45
C VAL A 4 -0.25 5.71 14.04
N LEU A 5 0.81 5.72 14.85
CA LEU A 5 2.00 4.91 14.57
C LEU A 5 1.71 3.40 14.67
N LYS A 6 0.90 2.99 15.64
CA LYS A 6 0.47 1.59 15.79
C LYS A 6 -0.39 1.14 14.60
N ASP A 7 -1.37 1.96 14.22
CA ASP A 7 -2.25 1.68 13.08
C ASP A 7 -1.46 1.63 11.78
N ARG A 8 -0.52 2.57 11.56
CA ARG A 8 0.40 2.60 10.41
C ARG A 8 1.18 1.31 10.28
N LYS A 9 1.83 0.84 11.37
CA LYS A 9 2.58 -0.43 11.37
C LYS A 9 1.69 -1.62 11.04
N GLN A 10 0.47 -1.66 11.58
CA GLN A 10 -0.48 -2.74 11.30
C GLN A 10 -0.94 -2.72 9.82
N LEU A 11 -1.27 -1.56 9.28
CA LEU A 11 -1.73 -1.41 7.90
C LEU A 11 -0.63 -1.75 6.89
N ARG A 12 0.60 -1.27 7.11
CA ARG A 12 1.78 -1.66 6.31
C ARG A 12 2.00 -3.17 6.29
N ARG A 13 1.87 -3.81 7.46
CA ARG A 13 1.99 -5.27 7.58
C ARG A 13 0.89 -5.98 6.80
N LEU A 14 -0.36 -5.54 6.92
CA LEU A 14 -1.50 -6.15 6.21
C LEU A 14 -1.35 -5.99 4.69
N PHE A 15 -0.99 -4.79 4.22
CA PHE A 15 -0.70 -4.53 2.81
C PHE A 15 0.44 -5.42 2.31
N THR A 16 1.57 -5.47 3.02
CA THR A 16 2.72 -6.31 2.67
C THR A 16 2.36 -7.79 2.60
N ILE A 17 1.56 -8.30 3.55
CA ILE A 17 1.10 -9.70 3.54
C ILE A 17 0.22 -9.97 2.31
N ALA A 18 -0.70 -9.06 1.97
CA ALA A 18 -1.56 -9.19 0.80
C ALA A 18 -0.74 -9.22 -0.49
N CYS A 19 0.21 -8.29 -0.66
CA CYS A 19 1.11 -8.22 -1.80
C CYS A 19 1.96 -9.50 -1.91
N ASN A 20 2.62 -9.91 -0.83
CA ASN A 20 3.46 -11.11 -0.84
C ASN A 20 2.63 -12.39 -1.10
N SER A 21 1.37 -12.43 -0.66
CA SER A 21 0.46 -13.54 -0.97
C SER A 21 0.09 -13.57 -2.44
N PHE A 22 -0.10 -12.42 -3.07
CA PHE A 22 -0.35 -12.31 -4.51
C PHE A 22 0.90 -12.69 -5.30
N ASP A 23 2.06 -12.10 -5.01
CA ASP A 23 3.33 -12.36 -5.73
C ASP A 23 3.68 -13.86 -5.75
N LYS A 24 3.46 -14.57 -4.62
CA LYS A 24 3.70 -16.01 -4.53
C LYS A 24 2.76 -16.86 -5.38
N ALA A 25 1.52 -16.41 -5.55
CA ALA A 25 0.47 -17.19 -6.20
C ALA A 25 0.20 -16.71 -7.63
N GLU A 26 0.74 -15.57 -8.06
CA GLU A 26 0.36 -14.88 -9.29
C GLU A 26 0.24 -15.81 -10.51
N ASN A 27 1.27 -16.60 -10.78
CA ASN A 27 1.31 -17.47 -11.96
C ASN A 27 0.36 -18.68 -11.89
N GLN A 28 -0.19 -18.97 -10.71
CA GLN A 28 -1.09 -20.11 -10.46
C GLN A 28 -2.56 -19.70 -10.33
N LEU A 29 -2.84 -18.41 -10.24
CA LEU A 29 -4.19 -17.90 -10.05
C LEU A 29 -4.95 -17.83 -11.38
N SER A 30 -6.23 -18.19 -11.33
CA SER A 30 -7.17 -17.90 -12.41
C SER A 30 -7.33 -16.39 -12.61
N CYS A 31 -7.83 -15.94 -13.76
CA CYS A 31 -8.06 -14.51 -14.01
C CYS A 31 -8.98 -13.88 -12.94
N VAL A 32 -10.04 -14.59 -12.54
CA VAL A 32 -10.98 -14.13 -11.52
C VAL A 32 -10.28 -14.00 -10.16
N ASP A 33 -9.46 -14.99 -9.78
CA ASP A 33 -8.75 -14.95 -8.51
C ASP A 33 -7.67 -13.86 -8.47
N LYS A 34 -7.00 -13.60 -9.60
CA LYS A 34 -6.07 -12.46 -9.74
C LYS A 34 -6.78 -11.14 -9.48
N ILE A 35 -7.91 -10.90 -10.14
CA ILE A 35 -8.70 -9.68 -9.97
C ILE A 35 -9.16 -9.53 -8.53
N ASN A 36 -9.69 -10.60 -7.92
CA ASN A 36 -10.17 -10.57 -6.53
C ASN A 36 -9.03 -10.26 -5.54
N LYS A 37 -7.85 -10.85 -5.72
CA LYS A 37 -6.69 -10.56 -4.87
C LYS A 37 -6.15 -9.14 -5.07
N LEU A 38 -6.12 -8.64 -6.29
CA LEU A 38 -5.69 -7.28 -6.59
C LEU A 38 -6.66 -6.24 -6.00
N LYS A 39 -7.97 -6.48 -6.05
CA LYS A 39 -8.98 -5.65 -5.35
C LYS A 39 -8.79 -5.67 -3.83
N LEU A 40 -8.50 -6.83 -3.25
CA LEU A 40 -8.19 -6.92 -1.82
C LEU A 40 -6.93 -6.11 -1.48
N ILE A 41 -5.90 -6.15 -2.33
CA ILE A 41 -4.70 -5.32 -2.17
C ILE A 41 -5.08 -3.82 -2.24
N GLU A 42 -5.93 -3.43 -3.18
CA GLU A 42 -6.44 -2.05 -3.31
C GLU A 42 -7.10 -1.57 -2.01
N GLU A 43 -8.01 -2.36 -1.45
CA GLU A 43 -8.67 -2.03 -0.18
C GLU A 43 -7.65 -1.82 0.95
N LYS A 44 -6.62 -2.67 1.06
CA LYS A 44 -5.57 -2.51 2.08
C LYS A 44 -4.67 -1.32 1.80
N ALA A 45 -4.36 -1.05 0.53
CA ALA A 45 -3.53 0.06 0.11
C ALA A 45 -4.21 1.40 0.42
N LEU A 46 -5.52 1.53 0.14
CA LEU A 46 -6.29 2.73 0.45
C LEU A 46 -6.27 3.07 1.95
N LEU A 47 -6.49 2.05 2.80
CA LEU A 47 -6.43 2.23 4.26
C LEU A 47 -5.03 2.64 4.72
N MET A 48 -4.00 1.98 4.18
CA MET A 48 -2.60 2.31 4.46
C MET A 48 -2.28 3.75 4.05
N MET A 49 -2.58 4.15 2.81
CA MET A 49 -2.32 5.50 2.31
C MET A 49 -3.03 6.59 3.12
N ALA A 50 -4.28 6.35 3.52
CA ALA A 50 -5.00 7.28 4.40
C ALA A 50 -4.28 7.45 5.75
N CYS A 51 -3.71 6.37 6.29
CA CYS A 51 -2.93 6.43 7.52
C CYS A 51 -1.55 7.09 7.31
N GLU A 52 -0.88 6.87 6.18
CA GLU A 52 0.38 7.54 5.84
C GLU A 52 0.19 9.04 5.74
N GLU A 53 -0.88 9.49 5.07
CA GLU A 53 -1.21 10.91 4.94
C GLU A 53 -1.47 11.55 6.31
N LYS A 54 -2.27 10.88 7.15
CA LYS A 54 -2.51 11.33 8.54
C LYS A 54 -1.21 11.40 9.35
N PHE A 55 -0.31 10.44 9.17
CA PHE A 55 0.97 10.41 9.86
C PHE A 55 1.90 11.53 9.39
N LYS A 56 1.99 11.80 8.08
CA LYS A 56 2.72 12.94 7.51
C LYS A 56 2.21 14.26 8.07
N GLN A 57 0.89 14.46 8.11
CA GLN A 57 0.28 15.67 8.71
C GLN A 57 0.66 15.85 10.18
N LEU A 58 0.70 14.76 10.96
CA LEU A 58 1.13 14.80 12.36
C LEU A 58 2.62 15.11 12.49
N LEU A 59 3.48 14.49 11.67
CA LEU A 59 4.92 14.74 11.66
C LEU A 59 5.25 16.22 11.44
N TYR A 60 4.60 16.88 10.48
CA TYR A 60 4.82 18.31 10.23
C TYR A 60 4.22 19.22 11.31
N SER A 61 3.28 18.71 12.12
CA SER A 61 2.67 19.46 13.22
C SER A 61 3.44 19.36 14.54
N GLU A 62 4.31 18.34 14.66
CA GLU A 62 5.20 18.16 15.80
C GLU A 62 6.56 18.82 15.48
N ASN A 63 7.33 19.25 16.50
CA ASN A 63 8.69 19.80 16.33
C ASN A 63 9.70 18.68 15.96
N THR A 64 9.34 17.83 15.00
CA THR A 64 10.15 16.73 14.50
C THR A 64 11.27 17.30 13.62
N SER A 65 12.45 16.69 13.68
CA SER A 65 13.58 17.14 12.85
C SER A 65 13.33 16.88 11.36
N ASP A 66 13.78 17.77 10.49
CA ASP A 66 13.64 17.61 9.03
C ASP A 66 14.20 16.27 8.54
N THR A 67 15.32 15.81 9.09
CA THR A 67 15.94 14.51 8.76
C THR A 67 15.07 13.32 9.16
N GLU A 68 14.31 13.42 10.25
CA GLU A 68 13.37 12.38 10.66
C GLU A 68 12.11 12.39 9.78
N ILE A 69 11.60 13.57 9.45
CA ILE A 69 10.48 13.73 8.52
C ILE A 69 10.83 13.14 7.14
N GLU A 70 12.00 13.47 6.58
CA GLU A 70 12.44 12.98 5.26
C GLU A 70 12.50 11.46 5.23
N ARG A 71 13.13 10.84 6.23
CA ARG A 71 13.21 9.38 6.34
C ARG A 71 11.83 8.72 6.39
N GLU A 72 10.91 9.29 7.16
CA GLU A 72 9.56 8.75 7.31
C GLU A 72 8.72 8.94 6.04
N VAL A 73 8.93 10.04 5.32
CA VAL A 73 8.32 10.30 4.00
C VAL A 73 8.85 9.31 2.98
N ASP A 74 10.17 9.13 2.88
CA ASP A 74 10.82 8.19 1.97
C ASP A 74 10.31 6.76 2.20
N GLU A 75 10.24 6.32 3.45
CA GLU A 75 9.72 5.00 3.77
C GLU A 75 8.26 4.86 3.29
N SER A 76 7.44 5.90 3.48
CA SER A 76 6.03 5.89 3.05
C SER A 76 5.89 5.81 1.53
N GLU A 77 6.75 6.50 0.77
CA GLU A 77 6.75 6.43 -0.70
C GLU A 77 7.06 5.02 -1.21
N THR A 78 7.92 4.24 -0.53
CA THR A 78 8.19 2.85 -0.94
C THR A 78 6.93 1.97 -0.99
N TYR A 79 6.00 2.17 -0.05
CA TYR A 79 4.74 1.44 -0.03
C TYR A 79 3.75 1.96 -1.08
N ILE A 80 3.73 3.28 -1.30
CA ILE A 80 2.89 3.92 -2.32
C ILE A 80 3.31 3.47 -3.73
N ASP A 81 4.60 3.44 -4.02
CA ASP A 81 5.12 2.99 -5.31
C ASP A 81 4.83 1.52 -5.56
N ARG A 82 4.94 0.67 -4.53
CA ARG A 82 4.51 -0.73 -4.64
C ARG A 82 3.02 -0.84 -4.98
N TRP A 83 2.18 -0.02 -4.35
CA TRP A 83 0.76 0.02 -4.66
C TRP A 83 0.50 0.50 -6.09
N ARG A 84 1.13 1.60 -6.54
CA ARG A 84 0.99 2.14 -7.90
C ARG A 84 1.32 1.09 -8.96
N SER A 85 2.40 0.33 -8.76
CA SER A 85 2.80 -0.75 -9.67
C SER A 85 1.74 -1.87 -9.75
N LEU A 86 1.20 -2.31 -8.61
CA LEU A 86 0.15 -3.33 -8.57
C LEU A 86 -1.18 -2.84 -9.14
N LYS A 87 -1.52 -1.55 -8.91
CA LYS A 87 -2.70 -0.91 -9.50
C LYS A 87 -2.59 -0.88 -11.02
N GLN A 88 -1.45 -0.45 -11.55
CA GLN A 88 -1.22 -0.45 -13.00
C GLN A 88 -1.35 -1.87 -13.57
N LYS A 89 -0.79 -2.88 -12.89
CA LYS A 89 -0.96 -4.29 -13.27
C LYS A 89 -2.44 -4.71 -13.29
N LEU A 90 -3.22 -4.32 -12.28
CA LEU A 90 -4.67 -4.59 -12.24
C LEU A 90 -5.40 -3.93 -13.42
N GLU A 91 -5.14 -2.65 -13.66
CA GLU A 91 -5.75 -1.89 -14.77
C GLU A 91 -5.42 -2.53 -16.12
N SER A 92 -4.15 -2.86 -16.37
CA SER A 92 -3.73 -3.57 -17.57
C SER A 92 -4.42 -4.93 -17.70
N PHE A 93 -4.47 -5.72 -16.63
CA PHE A 93 -5.09 -7.04 -16.65
C PHE A 93 -6.59 -6.97 -16.93
N VAL A 94 -7.31 -6.01 -16.34
CA VAL A 94 -8.73 -5.81 -16.60
C VAL A 94 -8.97 -5.40 -18.06
N ILE A 95 -8.14 -4.51 -18.61
CA ILE A 95 -8.23 -4.11 -20.02
C ILE A 95 -8.03 -5.32 -20.94
N GLU A 96 -6.99 -6.14 -20.71
CA GLU A 96 -6.70 -7.34 -21.50
C GLU A 96 -7.81 -8.39 -21.48
N GLN A 97 -8.58 -8.49 -20.39
CA GLN A 97 -9.70 -9.43 -20.30
C GLN A 97 -11.01 -8.89 -20.90
N LEU A 98 -11.09 -7.57 -21.14
CA LEU A 98 -12.26 -6.91 -21.72
C LEU A 98 -12.11 -6.64 -23.23
N SER A 99 -10.90 -6.75 -23.77
CA SER A 99 -10.57 -6.64 -25.20
C SER A 99 -10.75 -7.97 -25.94
#